data_AF-A0A653CVN4-F1
#
_entry.id   AF-A0A653CVN4-F1
#
_cell.length_a   1.000
_cell.length_b   1.000
_cell.length_c   1.000
_cell.angle_alpha   90.00
_cell.angle_beta   90.00
_cell.angle_gamma   90.00
#
_symmetry.space_group_name_H-M   'P 1'
#
loop_
_entity.id
_entity.type
_entity.pdbx_description
1 polymer ?
#
loop_
_entity_poly.entity_id
_entity_poly.type
_entity_poly.pdbx_seq_one_letter_code
_entity_poly.pdbx_strand_id
1 'polypeptide(L)'
;MSHHSDDNMLIATSDSFWEPGNYKKTTKRIEDGYKLCQELMALINERAEIEKNYAKSLKSWSKKWNDAIEKGPEYGTTEAAWKGVLVEADRRCDLHSKIRDNLMNDVLNKIKQWQKDTYHKSMIHIKEKKDMDDSFKKAQKPWAKLLQKVEKAKTDYHTACKTERSKKCKTGFRNRKKKYKNVEKSTNRPYTKSISTIPNTWKI
;
A
#
# COMPACT_ATOMS: atom_id res chain seq x y z
N MET A 1 22.33 -3.97 35.54
CA MET A 1 21.39 -3.11 34.79
C MET A 1 20.86 -3.94 33.62
N SER A 2 19.59 -4.32 33.67
CA SER A 2 18.90 -5.03 32.58
C SER A 2 18.12 -4.05 31.70
N HIS A 3 17.77 -4.52 30.49
CA HIS A 3 17.08 -3.85 29.38
C HIS A 3 17.99 -2.94 28.55
N HIS A 4 18.17 -3.19 27.25
CA HIS A 4 17.10 -3.40 26.27
C HIS A 4 17.32 -4.59 25.32
N SER A 5 16.23 -5.33 25.12
CA SER A 5 16.05 -6.44 24.20
C SER A 5 15.99 -5.96 22.75
N ASP A 6 16.84 -6.55 21.90
CA ASP A 6 16.77 -6.49 20.42
C ASP A 6 15.56 -7.26 19.83
N ASP A 7 14.61 -7.68 20.68
CA ASP A 7 13.39 -8.40 20.27
C ASP A 7 12.42 -7.56 19.42
N ASN A 8 12.61 -6.23 19.37
CA ASN A 8 11.72 -5.33 18.65
C ASN A 8 12.08 -5.15 17.17
N MET A 9 13.17 -5.74 16.68
CA MET A 9 13.63 -5.60 15.29
C MET A 9 13.04 -6.69 14.35
N LEU A 10 12.40 -7.72 14.90
CA LEU A 10 11.81 -8.84 14.13
C LEU A 10 10.28 -8.87 14.13
N ILE A 11 9.63 -7.84 14.68
CA ILE A 11 8.17 -7.74 14.59
C ILE A 11 7.85 -7.28 13.17
N ALA A 12 7.35 -8.20 12.35
CA ALA A 12 6.70 -7.86 11.08
C ALA A 12 5.65 -6.79 11.39
N THR A 13 5.93 -5.56 10.95
CA THR A 13 4.93 -4.49 11.01
C THR A 13 3.69 -4.96 10.24
N SER A 14 2.50 -4.49 10.60
CA SER A 14 1.24 -4.90 9.94
C SER A 14 1.23 -4.69 8.43
N ASP A 15 2.15 -3.90 7.90
CA ASP A 15 2.37 -3.60 6.49
C ASP A 15 3.42 -4.49 5.79
N SER A 16 4.02 -5.45 6.50
CA SER A 16 5.03 -6.36 5.97
C SER A 16 4.48 -7.16 4.79
N PHE A 17 5.29 -7.35 3.75
CA PHE A 17 4.93 -8.11 2.56
C PHE A 17 4.48 -9.55 2.89
N TRP A 18 5.06 -10.15 3.92
CA TRP A 18 4.82 -11.55 4.30
C TRP A 18 3.48 -11.78 4.99
N GLU A 19 2.81 -10.71 5.45
CA GLU A 19 1.49 -10.84 6.04
C GLU A 19 0.45 -11.31 5.01
N PRO A 20 -0.55 -12.12 5.43
CA PRO A 20 -1.64 -12.56 4.57
C PRO A 20 -2.26 -11.41 3.76
N GLY A 21 -2.20 -11.49 2.43
CA GLY A 21 -2.80 -10.49 1.54
C GLY A 21 -1.99 -9.22 1.28
N ASN A 22 -0.83 -8.98 1.92
CA ASN A 22 -0.04 -7.77 1.68
C ASN A 22 0.73 -7.78 0.34
N TYR A 23 0.80 -8.93 -0.35
CA TYR A 23 1.29 -9.04 -1.74
C TYR A 23 0.48 -8.20 -2.75
N LYS A 24 -0.74 -7.76 -2.38
CA LYS A 24 -1.62 -6.94 -3.23
C LYS A 24 -0.95 -5.64 -3.68
N LYS A 25 -0.04 -5.06 -2.89
CA LYS A 25 0.75 -3.88 -3.30
C LYS A 25 1.59 -4.21 -4.56
N THR A 26 2.18 -5.39 -4.61
CA THR A 26 2.97 -5.88 -5.75
C THR A 26 2.10 -6.16 -6.98
N THR A 27 0.95 -6.81 -6.82
CA THR A 27 0.08 -7.13 -7.97
C THR A 27 -0.64 -5.90 -8.51
N LYS A 28 -0.95 -4.90 -7.67
CA LYS A 28 -1.45 -3.60 -8.11
C LYS A 28 -0.47 -2.88 -9.05
N ARG A 29 0.84 -3.03 -8.85
CA ARG A 29 1.87 -2.42 -9.70
C ARG A 29 1.75 -2.82 -11.18
N ILE A 30 1.17 -3.98 -11.48
CA ILE A 30 0.89 -4.42 -12.86
C ILE A 30 -0.15 -3.50 -13.50
N GLU A 31 -1.22 -3.18 -12.77
CA GLU A 31 -2.25 -2.24 -13.24
C GLU A 31 -1.72 -0.81 -13.35
N ASP A 32 -0.91 -0.39 -12.39
CA ASP A 32 -0.28 0.93 -12.41
C ASP A 32 0.69 1.05 -13.60
N GLY A 33 1.44 0.00 -13.94
CA GLY A 33 2.30 -0.03 -15.13
C GLY A 33 1.53 0.15 -16.45
N TYR A 34 0.34 -0.45 -16.57
CA TYR A 34 -0.54 -0.21 -17.71
C TYR A 34 -0.96 1.26 -17.79
N LYS A 35 -1.34 1.88 -16.66
CA LYS A 35 -1.73 3.30 -16.59
C LYS A 35 -0.57 4.23 -16.93
N LEU A 36 0.62 3.95 -16.44
CA LEU A 36 1.83 4.74 -16.73
C LEU A 36 2.14 4.78 -18.24
N CYS A 37 1.87 3.70 -18.98
CA CYS A 37 1.99 3.73 -20.44
C CYS A 37 0.99 4.71 -21.08
N GLN A 38 -0.23 4.82 -20.54
CA GLN A 38 -1.22 5.78 -21.02
C GLN A 38 -0.78 7.22 -20.73
N GLU A 39 -0.27 7.48 -19.53
CA GLU A 39 0.27 8.78 -19.15
C GLU A 39 1.47 9.16 -20.02
N LEU A 40 2.38 8.22 -20.31
CA LEU A 40 3.51 8.46 -21.20
C LEU A 40 3.07 8.79 -22.63
N MET A 41 2.07 8.07 -23.15
CA MET A 41 1.50 8.37 -24.48
C MET A 41 0.85 9.76 -24.51
N ALA A 42 0.15 10.16 -23.44
CA ALA A 42 -0.43 11.50 -23.32
C ALA A 42 0.65 12.57 -23.33
N LEU A 43 1.71 12.39 -22.53
CA LEU A 43 2.86 13.30 -22.47
C LEU A 43 3.52 13.49 -23.85
N ILE A 44 3.74 12.40 -24.59
CA ILE A 44 4.33 12.45 -25.93
C ILE A 44 3.39 13.18 -26.91
N ASN A 45 2.09 12.92 -26.83
CA ASN A 45 1.10 13.57 -27.68
C ASN A 45 1.05 15.09 -27.42
N GLU A 46 1.06 15.50 -26.14
CA GLU A 46 1.13 16.91 -25.77
C GLU A 46 2.41 17.57 -26.30
N ARG A 47 3.56 16.89 -26.19
CA ARG A 47 4.81 17.38 -26.76
C ARG A 47 4.74 17.51 -28.29
N ALA A 48 4.15 16.53 -28.98
CA ALA A 48 4.00 16.56 -30.43
C ALA A 48 3.10 17.72 -30.90
N GLU A 49 2.07 18.07 -30.13
CA GLU A 49 1.22 19.24 -30.43
C GLU A 49 1.97 20.56 -30.25
N ILE A 50 2.92 20.67 -29.31
CA ILE A 50 3.79 21.85 -29.20
C ILE A 50 4.63 22.02 -30.48
N GLU A 51 5.27 20.94 -30.96
CA GLU A 51 6.09 20.97 -32.18
C GLU A 51 5.27 21.38 -33.41
N LYS A 52 4.05 20.82 -33.54
CA LYS A 52 3.09 21.16 -34.61
C LYS A 52 2.68 22.62 -34.58
N ASN A 53 2.39 23.17 -33.40
CA ASN A 53 1.96 24.56 -33.26
C ASN A 53 3.08 25.54 -33.61
N TYR A 54 4.32 25.21 -33.25
CA TYR A 54 5.49 26.01 -33.64
C TYR A 54 5.71 25.98 -35.15
N ALA A 55 5.71 24.80 -35.77
CA ALA A 55 5.81 24.65 -37.23
C ALA A 55 4.70 25.44 -37.97
N LYS A 56 3.45 25.32 -37.51
CA LYS A 56 2.31 26.07 -38.06
C LYS A 56 2.52 27.59 -37.96
N SER A 57 3.06 28.07 -36.85
CA SER A 57 3.31 29.49 -36.63
C SER A 57 4.41 30.01 -37.56
N LEU A 58 5.50 29.26 -37.71
CA LEU A 58 6.58 29.57 -38.66
C LEU A 58 6.06 29.61 -40.10
N LYS A 59 5.24 28.63 -40.51
CA LYS A 59 4.70 28.58 -41.87
C LYS A 59 3.78 29.76 -42.18
N SER A 60 2.92 30.11 -41.21
CA SER A 60 2.03 31.27 -41.32
C SER A 60 2.81 32.58 -41.40
N TRP A 61 3.84 32.74 -40.55
CA TRP A 61 4.71 33.91 -40.55
C TRP A 61 5.51 34.05 -41.85
N SER A 62 6.14 32.97 -42.33
CA SER A 62 6.88 32.95 -43.59
C SER A 62 5.99 33.39 -44.75
N LYS A 63 4.81 32.77 -44.89
CA LYS A 63 3.85 33.11 -45.94
C LYS A 63 3.42 34.58 -45.89
N LYS A 64 3.04 35.07 -44.71
CA LYS A 64 2.60 36.46 -44.53
C LYS A 64 3.68 37.46 -44.98
N TRP A 65 4.92 37.23 -44.57
CA TRP A 65 6.00 38.15 -44.90
C TRP A 65 6.48 38.00 -46.35
N ASN A 66 6.41 36.80 -46.93
CA ASN A 66 6.70 36.63 -48.35
C ASN A 66 5.74 37.48 -49.20
N ASP A 67 4.44 37.38 -48.93
CA ASP A 67 3.40 38.16 -49.63
C ASP A 67 3.60 39.68 -49.44
N ALA A 68 4.06 40.11 -48.26
CA ALA A 68 4.31 41.51 -47.95
C ALA A 68 5.58 42.06 -48.67
N ILE A 69 6.63 41.25 -48.76
CA ILE A 69 7.88 41.63 -49.44
C ILE A 69 7.65 41.71 -50.95
N GLU A 70 6.97 40.72 -51.54
CA GLU A 70 6.70 40.69 -52.99
C GLU A 70 5.86 41.86 -53.50
N LYS A 71 5.01 42.42 -52.64
CA LYS A 71 4.18 43.59 -52.95
C LYS A 71 4.82 44.90 -52.47
N GLY A 72 5.94 44.80 -51.76
CA GLY A 72 6.63 45.93 -51.17
C GLY A 72 7.51 46.67 -52.19
N PRO A 73 8.04 47.85 -51.81
CA PRO A 73 8.91 48.64 -52.66
C PRO A 73 10.39 48.18 -52.62
N GLU A 74 10.73 47.17 -51.81
CA GLU A 74 12.11 46.65 -51.67
C GLU A 74 12.43 45.71 -52.85
N TYR A 75 13.64 45.81 -53.41
CA TYR A 75 14.05 45.01 -54.57
C TYR A 75 15.54 44.66 -54.55
N GLY A 76 15.95 43.77 -55.45
CA GLY A 76 17.35 43.43 -55.67
C GLY A 76 17.95 42.58 -54.54
N THR A 77 19.21 42.82 -54.19
CA THR A 77 19.96 41.94 -53.26
C THR A 77 19.46 42.00 -51.83
N THR A 78 18.91 43.15 -51.40
CA THR A 78 18.36 43.31 -50.04
C THR A 78 17.03 42.58 -49.90
N GLU A 79 16.15 42.65 -50.91
CA GLU A 79 14.92 41.84 -50.98
C GLU A 79 15.26 40.34 -50.89
N ALA A 80 16.27 39.89 -51.65
CA ALA A 80 16.74 38.51 -51.62
C ALA A 80 17.26 38.11 -50.23
N ALA A 81 17.98 38.99 -49.53
CA ALA A 81 18.44 38.75 -48.17
C ALA A 81 17.27 38.61 -47.18
N TRP A 82 16.22 39.43 -47.31
CA TRP A 82 15.01 39.32 -46.47
C TRP A 82 14.28 38.01 -46.72
N LYS A 83 14.09 37.64 -47.99
CA LYS A 83 13.49 36.34 -48.38
C LYS A 83 14.32 35.16 -47.88
N GLY A 84 15.63 35.31 -47.73
CA GLY A 84 16.51 34.30 -47.12
C GLY A 84 16.10 33.89 -45.70
N VAL A 85 15.60 34.83 -44.88
CA VAL A 85 15.10 34.53 -43.53
C VAL A 85 13.82 33.69 -43.58
N LEU A 86 12.95 33.93 -44.57
CA LEU A 86 11.73 33.16 -44.77
C LEU A 86 12.03 31.71 -45.17
N VAL A 87 13.05 31.52 -46.01
CA VAL A 87 13.54 30.19 -46.39
C VAL A 87 14.08 29.41 -45.17
N GLU A 88 14.79 30.07 -44.24
CA GLU A 88 15.19 29.43 -42.99
C GLU A 88 13.99 28.99 -42.16
N ALA A 89 12.98 29.86 -42.02
CA ALA A 89 11.77 29.56 -41.26
C ALA A 89 10.96 28.40 -41.87
N ASP A 90 10.90 28.29 -43.20
CA ASP A 90 10.26 27.15 -43.88
C ASP A 90 11.02 25.84 -43.63
N ARG A 91 12.36 25.85 -43.71
CA ARG A 91 13.16 24.66 -43.38
C ARG A 91 13.03 24.27 -41.91
N ARG A 92 12.93 25.25 -41.01
CA ARG A 92 12.68 25.02 -39.58
C ARG A 92 11.29 24.41 -39.36
N CYS A 93 10.26 24.91 -40.05
CA CYS A 93 8.91 24.32 -40.04
C CYS A 93 8.93 22.84 -40.44
N ASP A 94 9.64 22.49 -41.52
CA ASP A 94 9.75 21.11 -41.97
C ASP A 94 10.44 20.21 -40.93
N LEU A 95 11.50 20.71 -40.28
CA LEU A 95 12.19 20.00 -39.21
C LEU A 95 11.25 19.70 -38.03
N HIS A 96 10.51 20.71 -37.55
CA HIS A 96 9.58 20.52 -36.43
C HIS A 96 8.40 19.62 -36.81
N SER A 97 7.93 19.68 -38.05
CA SER A 97 6.90 18.77 -38.58
C SER A 97 7.41 17.32 -38.56
N LYS A 98 8.66 17.09 -38.98
CA LYS A 98 9.30 15.77 -38.91
C LYS A 98 9.46 15.26 -37.49
N ILE A 99 9.82 16.13 -36.53
CA ILE A 99 9.89 15.74 -35.10
C ILE A 99 8.51 15.30 -34.61
N ARG A 100 7.46 16.08 -34.90
CA ARG A 100 6.08 15.71 -34.57
C ARG A 100 5.70 14.35 -35.15
N ASP A 101 6.01 14.11 -36.43
CA ASP A 101 5.66 12.86 -37.09
C ASP A 101 6.42 11.66 -36.50
N ASN A 102 7.70 11.83 -36.18
CA ASN A 102 8.47 10.78 -35.50
C ASN A 102 7.89 10.47 -34.11
N LEU A 103 7.49 11.48 -33.34
CA LEU A 103 6.86 11.27 -32.03
C LEU A 103 5.54 10.50 -32.16
N MET A 104 4.68 10.89 -33.11
CA MET A 104 3.34 10.32 -33.26
C MET A 104 3.31 8.96 -33.96
N ASN A 105 4.11 8.81 -35.02
CA ASN A 105 4.03 7.65 -35.90
C ASN A 105 5.02 6.55 -35.53
N ASP A 106 6.12 6.89 -34.85
CA ASP A 106 7.10 5.90 -34.40
C ASP A 106 7.02 5.68 -32.89
N VAL A 107 7.38 6.69 -32.08
CA VAL A 107 7.52 6.52 -30.63
C VAL A 107 6.19 6.13 -29.97
N LEU A 108 5.12 6.87 -30.25
CA LEU A 108 3.80 6.62 -29.66
C LEU A 108 3.24 5.27 -30.11
N ASN A 109 3.44 4.89 -31.38
CA ASN A 109 3.01 3.58 -31.90
C ASN A 109 3.79 2.42 -31.27
N LYS A 110 5.10 2.56 -31.05
CA LYS A 110 5.91 1.57 -30.31
C LYS A 110 5.41 1.36 -28.88
N ILE A 111 5.07 2.44 -28.17
CA ILE A 111 4.53 2.34 -26.81
C ILE A 111 3.15 1.68 -26.80
N LYS A 112 2.26 2.06 -27.74
CA LYS A 112 0.95 1.41 -27.91
C LYS A 112 1.08 -0.09 -28.15
N GLN A 113 1.97 -0.47 -29.06
CA GLN A 113 2.19 -1.87 -29.41
C GLN A 113 2.76 -2.64 -28.22
N TRP A 114 3.78 -2.09 -27.55
CA TRP A 114 4.36 -2.71 -26.35
C TRP A 114 3.32 -2.88 -25.23
N GLN A 115 2.48 -1.87 -24.99
CA GLN A 115 1.42 -1.95 -23.97
C GLN A 115 0.42 -3.06 -24.31
N LYS A 116 0.02 -3.17 -25.59
CA LYS A 116 -0.90 -4.19 -26.07
C LYS A 116 -0.33 -5.61 -25.92
N ASP A 117 0.94 -5.79 -26.23
CA ASP A 117 1.61 -7.10 -26.16
C ASP A 117 1.97 -7.50 -24.73
N THR A 118 2.18 -6.52 -23.84
CA THR A 118 2.55 -6.76 -22.44
C THR A 118 1.33 -6.99 -21.54
N TYR A 119 0.23 -6.27 -21.80
CA TYR A 119 -0.95 -6.29 -20.94
C TYR A 119 -2.18 -6.82 -21.69
N HIS A 120 -2.57 -8.05 -21.40
CA HIS A 120 -3.73 -8.69 -22.04
C HIS A 120 -4.99 -8.38 -21.25
N LYS A 121 -5.70 -7.33 -21.66
CA LYS A 121 -6.92 -6.87 -21.01
C LYS A 121 -8.12 -7.75 -21.43
N SER A 122 -8.75 -8.41 -20.45
CA SER A 122 -10.14 -8.91 -20.59
C SER A 122 -11.13 -7.78 -20.25
N MET A 123 -12.43 -7.94 -20.54
CA MET A 123 -13.44 -6.88 -20.33
C MET A 123 -13.40 -6.25 -18.92
N ILE A 124 -12.94 -6.97 -17.90
CA ILE A 124 -12.96 -6.50 -16.50
C ILE A 124 -11.55 -6.48 -15.85
N HIS A 125 -10.57 -7.22 -16.38
CA HIS A 125 -9.29 -7.44 -15.69
C HIS A 125 -8.09 -7.54 -16.64
N ILE A 126 -6.93 -7.05 -16.18
CA ILE A 126 -5.62 -7.36 -16.81
C ILE A 126 -5.25 -8.80 -16.43
N LYS A 127 -5.04 -9.65 -17.43
CA LYS A 127 -4.76 -11.09 -17.25
C LYS A 127 -3.54 -11.31 -16.36
N GLU A 128 -2.46 -10.59 -16.62
CA GLU A 128 -1.18 -10.70 -15.89
C GLU A 128 -1.35 -10.43 -14.39
N LYS A 129 -2.20 -9.46 -14.04
CA LYS A 129 -2.54 -9.16 -12.64
C LYS A 129 -3.29 -10.32 -11.99
N LYS A 130 -4.30 -10.86 -12.68
CA LYS A 130 -5.11 -11.98 -12.17
C LYS A 130 -4.26 -13.22 -11.96
N ASP A 131 -3.44 -13.58 -12.94
CA ASP A 131 -2.57 -14.76 -12.88
C ASP A 131 -1.56 -14.65 -11.73
N MET A 132 -1.03 -13.44 -11.49
CA MET A 132 -0.14 -13.16 -10.36
C MET A 132 -0.87 -13.23 -9.01
N ASP A 133 -2.07 -12.65 -8.89
CA ASP A 133 -2.91 -12.73 -7.69
C ASP A 133 -3.23 -14.18 -7.32
N ASP A 134 -3.61 -14.99 -8.31
CA ASP A 134 -3.96 -16.39 -8.09
C ASP A 134 -2.73 -17.23 -7.71
N SER A 135 -1.56 -16.91 -8.27
CA SER A 135 -0.28 -17.52 -7.88
C SER A 135 0.09 -17.20 -6.43
N PHE A 136 -0.05 -15.93 -6.00
CA PHE A 136 0.17 -15.54 -4.60
C PHE A 136 -0.81 -16.22 -3.65
N LYS A 137 -2.11 -16.24 -3.99
CA LYS A 137 -3.12 -16.97 -3.19
C LYS A 137 -2.76 -18.44 -3.04
N LYS A 138 -2.34 -19.09 -4.14
CA LYS A 138 -1.96 -20.52 -4.13
C LYS A 138 -0.75 -20.76 -3.24
N ALA A 139 0.29 -19.94 -3.35
CA ALA A 139 1.51 -20.04 -2.54
C ALA A 139 1.24 -19.75 -1.04
N GLN A 140 0.39 -18.76 -0.74
CA GLN A 140 0.11 -18.33 0.63
C GLN A 140 -0.91 -19.23 1.36
N LYS A 141 -1.80 -19.91 0.63
CA LYS A 141 -2.86 -20.76 1.19
C LYS A 141 -2.42 -21.77 2.28
N PRO A 142 -1.37 -22.60 2.10
CA PRO A 142 -0.95 -23.55 3.13
C PRO A 142 -0.46 -22.85 4.40
N TRP A 143 0.34 -21.79 4.25
CA TRP A 143 0.87 -21.03 5.38
C TRP A 143 -0.23 -20.27 6.13
N ALA A 144 -1.14 -19.60 5.42
CA ALA A 144 -2.28 -18.91 6.02
C ALA A 144 -3.18 -19.87 6.83
N LYS A 145 -3.39 -21.11 6.34
CA LYS A 145 -4.11 -22.14 7.09
C LYS A 145 -3.41 -22.53 8.39
N LEU A 146 -2.08 -22.64 8.39
CA LEU A 146 -1.31 -22.93 9.60
C LEU A 146 -1.34 -21.75 10.57
N LEU A 147 -1.16 -20.54 10.08
CA LEU A 147 -1.23 -19.32 10.88
C LEU A 147 -2.59 -19.20 11.60
N GLN A 148 -3.70 -19.48 10.92
CA GLN A 148 -5.04 -19.51 11.53
C GLN A 148 -5.14 -20.52 12.69
N LYS A 149 -4.51 -21.71 12.57
CA LYS A 149 -4.48 -22.70 13.65
C LYS A 149 -3.66 -22.21 14.84
N VAL A 150 -2.52 -21.57 14.58
CA VAL A 150 -1.65 -21.00 15.63
C VAL A 150 -2.37 -19.89 16.39
N GLU A 151 -3.01 -18.94 15.69
CA GLU A 151 -3.76 -17.86 16.33
C GLU A 151 -4.95 -18.36 17.15
N LYS A 152 -5.63 -19.42 16.67
CA LYS A 152 -6.67 -20.09 17.46
C LYS A 152 -6.10 -20.71 18.74
N ALA A 153 -5.02 -21.51 18.64
CA ALA A 153 -4.40 -22.14 19.80
C ALA A 153 -3.90 -21.12 20.83
N LYS A 154 -3.33 -20.01 20.36
CA LYS A 154 -2.92 -18.87 21.19
C LYS A 154 -4.11 -18.23 21.91
N THR A 155 -5.23 -18.01 21.21
CA THR A 155 -6.46 -17.45 21.80
C THR A 155 -7.04 -18.38 22.86
N ASP A 156 -7.09 -19.69 22.57
CA ASP A 156 -7.59 -20.72 23.49
C ASP A 156 -6.71 -20.78 24.75
N TYR A 157 -5.38 -20.74 24.60
CA TYR A 157 -4.42 -20.68 25.71
C TYR A 157 -4.64 -19.44 26.59
N HIS A 158 -4.69 -18.24 26.02
CA HIS A 158 -4.91 -17.02 26.79
C HIS A 158 -6.26 -17.02 27.51
N THR A 159 -7.30 -17.60 26.89
CA THR A 159 -8.62 -17.77 27.49
C THR A 159 -8.57 -18.72 28.69
N ALA A 160 -7.86 -19.85 28.57
CA ALA A 160 -7.62 -20.77 29.67
C ALA A 160 -6.87 -20.11 30.84
N CYS A 161 -5.79 -19.37 30.57
CA CYS A 161 -5.04 -18.64 31.60
C CYS A 161 -5.89 -17.58 32.32
N LYS A 162 -6.70 -16.81 31.57
CA LYS A 162 -7.64 -15.83 32.16
C LYS A 162 -8.64 -16.54 33.09
N THR A 163 -9.21 -17.65 32.62
CA THR A 163 -10.18 -18.44 33.39
C THR A 163 -9.57 -19.02 34.66
N GLU A 164 -8.35 -19.57 34.58
CA GLU A 164 -7.59 -20.08 35.72
C GLU A 164 -7.36 -18.98 36.77
N ARG A 165 -6.89 -17.81 36.33
CA ARG A 165 -6.64 -16.66 37.20
C ARG A 165 -7.92 -16.15 37.88
N SER A 166 -9.04 -16.08 37.15
CA SER A 166 -10.34 -15.75 37.73
C SER A 166 -10.83 -16.78 38.75
N LYS A 167 -10.65 -18.08 38.46
CA LYS A 167 -11.01 -19.17 39.39
C LYS A 167 -10.15 -19.12 40.66
N LYS A 168 -8.83 -18.92 40.54
CA LYS A 168 -7.90 -18.72 41.67
C LYS A 168 -8.28 -17.52 42.55
N CYS A 169 -8.69 -16.40 41.94
CA CYS A 169 -9.16 -15.23 42.68
C CYS A 169 -10.46 -15.51 43.44
N LYS A 170 -11.43 -16.19 42.80
CA LYS A 170 -12.70 -16.58 43.42
C LYS A 170 -12.53 -17.57 44.57
N THR A 171 -11.67 -18.60 44.44
CA THR A 171 -11.36 -19.53 45.53
C THR A 171 -10.62 -18.85 46.67
N GLY A 172 -9.68 -17.95 46.37
CA GLY A 172 -9.01 -17.11 47.38
C GLY A 172 -9.96 -16.19 48.14
N PHE A 173 -10.98 -15.64 47.46
CA PHE A 173 -12.03 -14.84 48.10
C PHE A 173 -12.98 -15.70 48.95
N ARG A 174 -13.34 -16.90 48.46
CA ARG A 174 -14.16 -17.87 49.20
C ARG A 174 -13.46 -18.36 50.48
N ASN A 175 -12.16 -18.65 50.39
CA ASN A 175 -11.35 -19.08 51.53
C ASN A 175 -11.16 -17.93 52.54
N ARG A 176 -10.98 -16.68 52.07
CA ARG A 176 -11.00 -15.50 52.95
C ARG A 176 -12.35 -15.34 53.66
N LYS A 177 -13.48 -15.42 52.94
CA LYS A 177 -14.83 -15.37 53.56
C LYS A 177 -15.06 -16.47 54.60
N LYS A 178 -14.60 -17.70 54.34
CA LYS A 178 -14.67 -18.81 55.32
C LYS A 178 -13.81 -18.52 56.56
N LYS A 179 -12.62 -17.95 56.38
CA LYS A 179 -11.74 -17.57 57.50
C LYS A 179 -12.39 -16.49 58.36
N TYR A 180 -12.95 -15.44 57.77
CA TYR A 180 -13.70 -14.40 58.50
C TYR A 180 -14.88 -14.98 59.30
N LYS A 181 -15.72 -15.83 58.70
CA LYS A 181 -16.84 -16.48 59.42
C LYS A 181 -16.41 -17.39 60.56
N ASN A 182 -15.27 -18.07 60.45
CA ASN A 182 -14.76 -18.91 61.54
C ASN A 182 -14.16 -18.10 62.69
N VAL A 183 -13.50 -16.98 62.40
CA VAL A 183 -13.04 -16.04 63.43
C VAL A 183 -14.23 -15.46 64.19
N GLU A 184 -15.27 -15.02 63.49
CA GLU A 184 -16.51 -14.50 64.07
C GLU A 184 -17.24 -15.54 64.97
N LYS A 185 -17.23 -16.82 64.59
CA LYS A 185 -17.73 -17.92 65.46
C LYS A 185 -16.84 -18.21 66.67
N SER A 186 -15.54 -17.96 66.58
CA SER A 186 -14.60 -18.18 67.69
C SER A 186 -14.69 -17.09 68.76
N THR A 187 -15.02 -15.86 68.36
CA THR A 187 -15.21 -14.71 69.26
C THR A 187 -16.57 -14.68 69.94
N ASN A 188 -17.54 -15.52 69.51
CA ASN A 188 -18.93 -15.49 69.98
C ASN A 188 -19.38 -16.78 70.72
N ARG A 189 -18.45 -17.57 71.29
CA ARG A 189 -18.82 -18.75 72.11
C ARG A 189 -19.28 -18.32 73.52
N PRO A 190 -20.45 -18.77 74.01
CA PRO A 190 -20.87 -18.55 75.40
C PRO A 190 -20.04 -19.43 76.35
N TYR A 191 -19.58 -18.86 77.46
CA TYR A 191 -18.95 -19.58 78.57
C TYR A 191 -20.02 -20.36 79.35
N THR A 192 -19.93 -21.69 79.39
CA THR A 192 -20.59 -22.51 80.42
C THR A 192 -19.57 -23.45 81.06
N LYS A 193 -19.29 -23.24 82.35
CA LYS A 193 -18.53 -24.18 83.21
C LYS A 193 -19.54 -25.00 84.02
N SER A 194 -19.50 -26.32 83.87
CA SER A 194 -20.24 -27.30 84.68
C SER A 194 -19.39 -27.81 85.86
N ILE A 195 -20.05 -27.97 87.02
CA ILE A 195 -19.53 -28.34 88.34
C ILE A 195 -19.59 -29.88 88.57
N SER A 196 -18.81 -30.37 89.55
CA SER A 196 -18.84 -31.68 90.27
C SER A 196 -17.90 -32.78 89.69
N THR A 197 -17.17 -33.62 90.45
CA THR A 197 -17.21 -34.06 91.86
C THR A 197 -15.81 -34.60 92.28
N ILE A 198 -15.39 -34.45 93.54
CA ILE A 198 -14.15 -34.99 94.13
C ILE A 198 -14.49 -36.22 95.03
N PRO A 199 -13.76 -37.36 94.99
CA PRO A 199 -14.01 -38.50 95.87
C PRO A 199 -13.27 -38.40 97.23
N ASN A 200 -13.96 -38.77 98.31
CA ASN A 200 -13.47 -38.82 99.69
C ASN A 200 -13.02 -40.24 100.10
N THR A 201 -11.80 -40.38 100.60
CA THR A 201 -11.35 -41.32 101.67
C THR A 201 -10.11 -40.64 102.28
N TRP A 202 -9.98 -40.40 103.59
CA TRP A 202 -9.68 -41.34 104.67
C TRP A 202 -10.07 -40.76 106.05
N LYS A 203 -10.57 -41.63 106.95
CA LYS A 203 -10.71 -41.44 108.40
C LYS A 203 -9.41 -41.85 109.10
N ILE A 204 -8.95 -41.07 110.09
CA ILE A 204 -8.77 -41.45 111.51
C ILE A 204 -9.13 -40.20 112.32
#